data_AF-A0A833PDX4-F1
#
_entry.id   AF-A0A833PDX4-F1
#
_cell.length_a   1.000
_cell.length_b   1.000
_cell.length_c   1.000
_cell.angle_alpha   90.00
_cell.angle_beta   90.00
_cell.angle_gamma   90.00
#
_symmetry.space_group_name_H-M   'P 1'
#
loop_
_entity.id
_entity.type
_entity.pdbx_description
1 polymer ?
#
loop_
_entity_poly.entity_id
_entity_poly.type
_entity_poly.pdbx_seq_one_letter_code
_entity_poly.pdbx_strand_id
1 'polypeptide(L)'
;MLFLSYFIRSHWFFIFIQIFVLYLSGIALIWDLSTLFGVHRFVENFSYLTLLSYGFYLAMIWLQRVQPSQYQRSLALANLLIILSSLGFYTLFGQYELEKIKYLPILNLGLPILWLALFMMLRIRNQFSVVTQFILLAFAAILIFYGYFEIFICIAILSWSLSQHDKIVYGLALVTLALSLWFIYYALNVSFLVKSFSIFSSGLLLLALTWILHKFQSKEGINT
;
A
#
# COMPACT_ATOMS: atom_id res chain seq x y z
N MET A 1 20.92 13.47 -2.23
CA MET A 1 20.69 13.12 -0.81
C MET A 1 20.84 11.62 -0.53
N LEU A 2 20.14 10.71 -1.22
CA LEU A 2 20.33 9.24 -1.05
C LEU A 2 21.78 8.76 -1.31
N PHE A 3 22.46 9.31 -2.33
CA PHE A 3 23.88 9.04 -2.60
C PHE A 3 24.82 9.50 -1.46
N LEU A 4 24.48 10.59 -0.77
CA LEU A 4 25.27 11.13 0.33
C LEU A 4 25.14 10.26 1.58
N SER A 5 23.91 9.82 1.89
CA SER A 5 23.63 8.90 3.00
C SER A 5 24.23 7.51 2.80
N TYR A 6 24.33 7.04 1.54
CA TYR A 6 25.04 5.81 1.20
C TYR A 6 26.54 5.90 1.54
N PHE A 7 27.15 7.06 1.32
CA PHE A 7 28.57 7.30 1.61
C PHE A 7 28.85 7.40 3.12
N ILE A 8 27.89 7.92 3.89
CA ILE A 8 28.03 8.18 5.33
C ILE A 8 27.69 6.93 6.19
N ARG A 9 27.26 5.81 5.59
CA ARG A 9 26.70 4.64 6.30
C ARG A 9 25.67 5.07 7.35
N SER A 10 24.77 5.97 6.95
CA SER A 10 23.77 6.49 7.87
C SER A 10 22.87 5.37 8.38
N HIS A 11 22.51 5.41 9.67
CA HIS A 11 21.60 4.43 10.27
C HIS A 11 20.26 4.45 9.54
N TRP A 12 19.70 3.27 9.24
CA TRP A 12 18.48 3.07 8.46
C TRP A 12 17.28 3.98 8.83
N PHE A 13 17.15 4.32 10.10
CA PHE A 13 16.12 5.23 10.59
C PHE A 13 16.25 6.66 10.03
N PHE A 14 17.47 7.18 9.86
CA PHE A 14 17.68 8.51 9.29
C PHE A 14 17.31 8.54 7.82
N ILE A 15 17.61 7.49 7.06
CA ILE A 15 17.21 7.39 5.65
C ILE A 15 15.69 7.30 5.55
N PHE A 16 15.03 6.64 6.50
CA PHE A 16 13.57 6.57 6.54
C PHE A 16 12.96 7.96 6.73
N ILE A 17 13.46 8.72 7.71
CA ILE A 17 13.05 10.11 7.93
C ILE A 17 13.34 10.96 6.69
N GLN A 18 14.51 10.82 6.07
CA GLN A 18 14.87 11.60 4.88
C GLN A 18 13.93 11.34 3.70
N ILE A 19 13.60 10.07 3.42
CA ILE A 19 12.66 9.72 2.34
C ILE A 19 11.27 10.29 2.66
N PHE A 20 10.83 10.18 3.91
CA PHE A 20 9.52 10.70 4.31
C PHE A 20 9.46 12.24 4.27
N VAL A 21 10.49 12.93 4.76
CA VAL A 21 10.59 14.38 4.68
C VAL A 21 10.66 14.84 3.22
N LEU A 22 11.38 14.12 2.35
CA LEU A 22 11.40 14.41 0.93
C LEU A 22 9.99 14.31 0.32
N TYR A 23 9.23 13.28 0.69
CA TYR A 23 7.84 13.14 0.27
C TYR A 23 6.98 14.31 0.76
N LEU A 24 7.06 14.67 2.05
CA LEU A 24 6.34 15.82 2.61
C LEU A 24 6.73 17.15 1.95
N SER A 25 8.02 17.35 1.63
CA SER A 25 8.47 18.53 0.91
C SER A 25 7.92 18.57 -0.52
N GLY A 26 7.77 17.42 -1.17
CA GLY A 26 7.10 17.32 -2.47
C GLY A 26 5.65 17.75 -2.39
N ILE A 27 4.93 17.34 -1.34
CA ILE A 27 3.55 17.77 -1.08
C ILE A 27 3.49 19.29 -0.85
N ALA A 28 4.37 19.82 0.00
CA ALA A 28 4.41 21.25 0.30
C ALA A 28 4.69 22.08 -0.97
N LEU A 29 5.62 21.63 -1.81
CA LEU A 29 5.92 22.28 -3.09
C LEU A 29 4.73 22.26 -4.05
N ILE A 30 4.00 21.14 -4.16
CA ILE A 30 2.80 21.07 -5.00
C ILE A 30 1.76 22.10 -4.53
N TRP A 31 1.59 22.23 -3.22
CA TRP A 31 0.62 23.16 -2.64
C TRP A 31 1.06 24.63 -2.83
N ASP A 32 2.33 24.94 -2.62
CA ASP A 32 2.89 26.28 -2.81
C ASP A 32 2.89 26.70 -4.28
N LEU A 33 3.14 25.77 -5.21
CA LEU A 33 3.00 26.05 -6.64
C LEU A 33 1.56 26.42 -6.99
N SER A 34 0.58 25.75 -6.37
CA SER A 34 -0.84 25.98 -6.64
C SER A 34 -1.33 27.33 -6.12
N THR A 35 -0.75 27.86 -5.03
CA THR A 35 -1.05 29.21 -4.54
C THR A 35 -0.40 30.27 -5.44
N LEU A 36 0.84 30.02 -5.90
CA LEU A 36 1.61 30.94 -6.76
C LEU A 36 0.99 31.13 -8.15
N PHE A 37 0.50 30.07 -8.78
CA PHE A 37 -0.13 30.14 -10.10
C PHE A 37 -1.59 30.63 -10.06
N GLY A 38 -2.16 30.90 -8.88
CA GLY A 38 -3.48 31.50 -8.71
C GLY A 38 -4.66 30.65 -9.22
N VAL A 39 -4.40 29.43 -9.72
CA VAL A 39 -5.45 28.53 -10.20
C VAL A 39 -5.71 27.49 -9.12
N HIS A 40 -6.88 27.55 -8.48
CA HIS A 40 -7.38 26.51 -7.57
C HIS A 40 -7.76 25.24 -8.36
N ARG A 41 -6.83 24.67 -9.14
CA ARG A 41 -7.01 23.39 -9.82
C ARG A 41 -6.70 22.28 -8.84
N PHE A 42 -7.59 22.14 -7.87
CA PHE A 42 -7.55 21.08 -6.85
C PHE A 42 -7.31 19.70 -7.49
N VAL A 43 -7.97 19.41 -8.62
CA VAL A 43 -7.80 18.17 -9.40
C VAL A 43 -6.36 17.96 -9.92
N GLU A 44 -5.67 19.02 -10.35
CA GLU A 44 -4.28 18.92 -10.80
C GLU A 44 -3.34 18.62 -9.64
N ASN A 45 -3.55 19.26 -8.48
CA ASN A 45 -2.76 18.98 -7.27
C ASN A 45 -2.84 17.50 -6.86
N PHE A 46 -4.04 16.89 -6.91
CA PHE A 46 -4.21 15.46 -6.65
C PHE A 46 -3.53 14.56 -7.68
N SER A 47 -3.52 15.00 -8.95
CA SER A 47 -2.83 14.28 -10.02
C SER A 47 -1.30 14.28 -9.78
N TYR A 48 -0.73 15.44 -9.41
CA TYR A 48 0.68 15.54 -9.05
C TYR A 48 1.02 14.75 -7.77
N LEU A 49 0.13 14.76 -6.78
CA LEU A 49 0.28 13.97 -5.55
C LEU A 49 0.35 12.47 -5.88
N THR A 50 -0.56 11.99 -6.72
CA THR A 50 -0.59 10.60 -7.18
C THR A 50 0.71 10.22 -7.88
N LEU A 51 1.16 11.08 -8.79
CA LEU A 51 2.40 10.86 -9.55
C LEU A 51 3.62 10.83 -8.61
N LEU A 52 3.66 11.71 -7.61
CA LEU A 52 4.68 11.70 -6.56
C LEU A 52 4.67 10.38 -5.78
N SER A 53 3.51 9.93 -5.28
CA SER A 53 3.38 8.68 -4.52
C SER A 53 3.84 7.47 -5.35
N TYR A 54 3.43 7.38 -6.61
CA TYR A 54 3.85 6.30 -7.51
C TYR A 54 5.35 6.35 -7.85
N GLY A 55 5.96 7.54 -7.89
CA GLY A 55 7.41 7.68 -8.00
C GLY A 55 8.15 6.97 -6.86
N PHE A 56 7.65 7.10 -5.63
CA PHE A 56 8.18 6.37 -4.48
C PHE A 56 7.83 4.87 -4.51
N TYR A 57 6.63 4.51 -4.98
CA TYR A 57 6.25 3.10 -5.15
C TYR A 57 7.16 2.39 -6.16
N LEU A 58 7.59 3.05 -7.24
CA LEU A 58 8.54 2.45 -8.19
C LEU A 58 9.89 2.13 -7.54
N ALA A 59 10.33 2.95 -6.58
CA ALA A 59 11.55 2.67 -5.82
C ALA A 59 11.46 1.35 -5.02
N MET A 60 10.24 0.91 -4.64
CA MET A 60 10.01 -0.38 -3.99
C MET A 60 10.30 -1.58 -4.91
N ILE A 61 10.11 -1.45 -6.22
CA ILE A 61 10.43 -2.56 -7.14
C ILE A 61 11.92 -2.89 -7.08
N TRP A 62 12.76 -1.87 -6.81
CA TRP A 62 14.20 -2.00 -6.68
C TRP A 62 14.68 -2.45 -5.30
N LEU A 63 13.77 -2.73 -4.37
CA LEU A 63 14.07 -3.06 -2.98
C LEU A 63 15.13 -4.17 -2.82
N GLN A 64 15.09 -5.23 -3.65
CA GLN A 64 16.06 -6.33 -3.57
C GLN A 64 17.46 -5.98 -4.10
N ARG A 65 17.57 -4.97 -4.97
CA ARG A 65 18.86 -4.50 -5.52
C ARG A 65 19.55 -3.49 -4.62
N VAL A 66 18.82 -2.89 -3.68
CA VAL A 66 19.39 -1.95 -2.70
C VAL A 66 20.13 -2.75 -1.63
N GLN A 67 21.46 -2.75 -1.70
CA GLN A 67 22.32 -3.15 -0.59
C GLN A 67 22.81 -1.89 0.13
N PRO A 68 23.00 -1.88 1.45
CA PRO A 68 22.75 -2.93 2.47
C PRO A 68 21.27 -3.18 2.81
N SER A 69 20.97 -4.36 3.40
CA SER A 69 19.61 -4.80 3.80
C SER A 69 18.88 -3.81 4.71
N GLN A 70 19.63 -3.06 5.52
CA GLN A 70 19.12 -2.00 6.39
C GLN A 70 18.36 -0.89 5.62
N TYR A 71 18.76 -0.60 4.38
CA TYR A 71 18.09 0.41 3.54
C TYR A 71 16.82 -0.12 2.89
N GLN A 72 16.72 -1.43 2.69
CA GLN A 72 15.50 -2.07 2.23
C GLN A 72 14.39 -1.86 3.27
N ARG A 73 14.69 -2.07 4.54
CA ARG A 73 13.76 -1.84 5.64
C ARG A 73 13.24 -0.40 5.69
N SER A 74 14.14 0.56 5.53
CA SER A 74 13.82 1.99 5.48
C SER A 74 12.86 2.33 4.33
N LEU A 75 13.15 1.81 3.14
CA LEU A 75 12.35 2.04 1.94
C LEU A 75 10.96 1.39 2.02
N ALA A 76 10.87 0.19 2.62
CA ALA A 76 9.59 -0.46 2.89
C ALA A 76 8.73 0.35 3.88
N LEU A 77 9.31 0.81 4.98
CA LEU A 77 8.61 1.64 5.97
C LEU A 77 8.14 2.97 5.38
N ALA A 78 8.99 3.62 4.58
CA ALA A 78 8.63 4.86 3.92
C ALA A 78 7.43 4.67 2.98
N ASN A 79 7.43 3.59 2.19
CA ASN A 79 6.30 3.29 1.30
C ASN A 79 5.00 3.01 2.06
N LEU A 80 5.05 2.30 3.18
CA LEU A 80 3.86 2.10 4.04
C LEU A 80 3.30 3.43 4.55
N LEU A 81 4.19 4.33 5.00
CA LEU A 81 3.79 5.64 5.48
C LEU A 81 3.25 6.53 4.35
N ILE A 82 3.81 6.43 3.14
CA ILE A 82 3.31 7.13 1.94
C ILE A 82 1.92 6.62 1.56
N ILE A 83 1.67 5.31 1.62
CA ILE A 83 0.33 4.73 1.42
C ILE A 83 -0.66 5.32 2.43
N LEU A 84 -0.32 5.32 3.73
CA LEU A 84 -1.20 5.90 4.76
C LEU A 84 -1.45 7.38 4.55
N SER A 85 -0.41 8.16 4.24
CA SER A 85 -0.54 9.59 3.98
C SER A 85 -1.42 9.86 2.76
N SER A 86 -1.17 9.17 1.63
CA SER A 86 -1.99 9.26 0.42
C SER A 86 -3.46 9.00 0.74
N LEU A 87 -3.72 7.91 1.45
CA LEU A 87 -5.07 7.48 1.81
C LEU A 87 -5.75 8.45 2.80
N GLY A 88 -4.98 9.04 3.72
CA GLY A 88 -5.43 10.15 4.57
C GLY A 88 -5.80 11.40 3.78
N PHE A 89 -4.99 11.81 2.80
CA PHE A 89 -5.29 12.94 1.93
C PHE A 89 -6.55 12.69 1.09
N TYR A 90 -6.68 11.50 0.50
CA TYR A 90 -7.87 11.12 -0.26
C TYR A 90 -9.15 11.11 0.57
N THR A 91 -9.07 10.72 1.84
CA THR A 91 -10.25 10.62 2.70
C THR A 91 -10.65 11.95 3.34
N LEU A 92 -9.68 12.78 3.71
CA LEU A 92 -9.94 14.10 4.31
C LEU A 92 -10.34 15.15 3.27
N PHE A 93 -9.75 15.11 2.08
CA PHE A 93 -9.88 16.16 1.06
C PHE A 93 -10.57 15.67 -0.22
N GLY A 94 -10.64 14.36 -0.47
CA GLY A 94 -11.13 13.78 -1.73
C GLY A 94 -12.61 13.42 -1.76
N GLN A 95 -13.35 13.44 -0.63
CA GLN A 95 -14.76 13.05 -0.58
C GLN A 95 -15.68 13.84 -1.53
N TYR A 96 -15.29 15.05 -1.96
CA TYR A 96 -16.10 15.91 -2.83
C TYR A 96 -15.67 15.90 -4.32
N GLU A 97 -14.51 15.35 -4.68
CA GLU A 97 -13.93 15.49 -6.05
C GLU A 97 -13.46 14.15 -6.66
N LEU A 98 -13.67 13.01 -5.97
CA LEU A 98 -13.45 11.65 -6.47
C LEU A 98 -14.19 11.37 -7.80
N GLU A 99 -15.30 12.05 -8.06
CA GLU A 99 -16.04 11.91 -9.33
C GLU A 99 -15.34 12.57 -10.52
N LYS A 100 -14.52 13.63 -10.31
CA LYS A 100 -13.79 14.31 -11.39
C LYS A 100 -12.41 13.73 -11.65
N ILE A 101 -11.71 13.22 -10.62
CA ILE A 101 -10.39 12.57 -10.78
C ILE A 101 -10.51 11.24 -11.56
N LYS A 102 -11.71 10.65 -11.59
CA LYS A 102 -12.05 9.49 -12.43
C LYS A 102 -11.82 9.72 -13.94
N TYR A 103 -11.64 10.96 -14.39
CA TYR A 103 -11.48 11.34 -15.81
C TYR A 103 -10.04 11.40 -16.33
N LEU A 104 -9.01 11.06 -15.54
CA LEU A 104 -7.65 10.84 -16.04
C LEU A 104 -7.33 9.33 -16.06
N PRO A 105 -7.88 8.57 -17.02
CA PRO A 105 -7.71 7.12 -17.09
C PRO A 105 -6.24 6.72 -17.22
N ILE A 106 -5.40 7.55 -17.87
CA ILE A 106 -3.96 7.31 -17.96
C ILE A 106 -3.31 7.25 -16.56
N LEU A 107 -3.72 8.11 -15.63
CA LEU A 107 -3.06 8.18 -14.33
C LEU A 107 -3.53 7.05 -13.41
N ASN A 108 -4.85 6.79 -13.41
CA ASN A 108 -5.45 5.86 -12.48
C ASN A 108 -5.38 4.39 -12.94
N LEU A 109 -5.27 4.13 -14.24
CA LEU A 109 -5.05 2.78 -14.79
C LEU A 109 -3.62 2.60 -15.28
N GLY A 110 -3.06 3.57 -16.00
CA GLY A 110 -1.76 3.43 -16.65
C GLY A 110 -0.59 3.26 -15.69
N LEU A 111 -0.49 4.09 -14.64
CA LEU A 111 0.57 3.96 -13.63
C LEU A 111 0.53 2.62 -12.87
N PRO A 112 -0.61 2.17 -12.32
CA PRO A 112 -0.69 0.87 -11.66
C PRO A 112 -0.39 -0.31 -12.59
N ILE A 113 -0.87 -0.27 -13.85
CA ILE A 113 -0.54 -1.31 -14.84
C ILE A 113 0.97 -1.31 -15.13
N LEU A 114 1.58 -0.14 -15.32
CA LEU A 114 3.02 -0.01 -15.55
C LEU A 114 3.82 -0.53 -14.36
N TRP A 115 3.42 -0.17 -13.14
CA TRP A 115 4.05 -0.66 -11.91
C TRP A 115 3.94 -2.18 -11.82
N LEU A 116 2.75 -2.74 -12.09
CA LEU A 116 2.52 -4.17 -12.07
C LEU A 116 3.34 -4.92 -13.12
N ALA A 117 3.42 -4.40 -14.34
CA ALA A 117 4.23 -4.99 -15.40
C ALA A 117 5.72 -5.05 -14.99
N LEU A 118 6.23 -3.95 -14.43
CA LEU A 118 7.60 -3.89 -13.90
C LEU A 118 7.80 -4.87 -12.73
N PHE A 119 6.85 -4.96 -11.81
CA PHE A 119 6.89 -5.87 -10.67
C PHE A 119 6.89 -7.34 -11.12
N MET A 120 6.06 -7.68 -12.08
CA MET A 120 6.01 -9.04 -12.67
C MET A 120 7.33 -9.39 -13.37
N MET A 121 7.84 -8.49 -14.22
CA MET A 121 9.09 -8.72 -14.96
C MET A 121 10.32 -8.82 -14.06
N LEU A 122 10.47 -7.89 -13.12
CA LEU A 122 11.71 -7.74 -12.34
C LEU A 122 11.77 -8.63 -11.11
N ARG A 123 10.62 -8.99 -10.52
CA ARG A 123 10.58 -9.66 -9.21
C ARG A 123 10.01 -11.07 -9.25
N ILE A 124 8.90 -11.26 -9.97
CA ILE A 124 8.12 -12.50 -9.90
C ILE A 124 8.47 -13.51 -10.99
N ARG A 125 8.97 -13.04 -12.15
CA ARG A 125 9.25 -13.89 -13.32
C ARG A 125 10.03 -15.16 -12.99
N ASN A 126 11.01 -15.08 -12.09
CA ASN A 126 11.87 -16.20 -11.72
C ASN A 126 11.52 -16.89 -10.38
N GLN A 127 10.55 -16.38 -9.60
CA GLN A 127 10.29 -16.85 -8.23
C GLN A 127 9.03 -17.71 -8.11
N PHE A 128 8.07 -17.54 -9.02
CA PHE A 128 6.76 -18.20 -8.93
C PHE A 128 6.45 -19.03 -10.18
N SER A 129 5.64 -20.08 -10.00
CA SER A 129 5.08 -20.86 -11.10
C SER A 129 4.15 -20.00 -11.95
N VAL A 130 4.00 -20.35 -13.23
CA VAL A 130 3.16 -19.62 -14.19
C VAL A 130 1.71 -19.49 -13.70
N VAL A 131 1.18 -20.52 -13.03
CA VAL A 131 -0.19 -20.49 -12.48
C VAL A 131 -0.34 -19.43 -11.38
N THR A 132 0.62 -19.37 -10.44
CA THR A 132 0.61 -18.36 -9.38
C THR A 132 0.75 -16.94 -9.93
N GLN A 133 1.52 -16.77 -11.01
CA GLN A 133 1.64 -15.50 -11.72
C GLN A 133 0.29 -15.04 -12.29
N PHE A 134 -0.49 -15.94 -12.89
CA PHE A 134 -1.83 -15.61 -13.40
C PHE A 134 -2.81 -15.24 -12.28
N ILE A 135 -2.80 -15.97 -11.16
CA ILE A 135 -3.67 -15.65 -10.00
C ILE A 135 -3.32 -14.26 -9.45
N LEU A 136 -2.03 -13.95 -9.31
CA LEU A 136 -1.56 -12.66 -8.84
C LEU A 136 -1.94 -11.53 -9.80
N LEU A 137 -1.82 -11.78 -11.10
CA LEU A 137 -2.23 -10.83 -12.15
C LEU A 137 -3.73 -10.54 -12.09
N ALA A 138 -4.56 -11.59 -11.96
CA ALA A 138 -6.01 -11.45 -11.85
C ALA A 138 -6.41 -10.67 -10.59
N PHE A 139 -5.80 -11.02 -9.45
CA PHE A 139 -6.04 -10.33 -8.18
C PHE A 139 -5.68 -8.85 -8.26
N ALA A 140 -4.54 -8.52 -8.85
CA ALA A 140 -4.12 -7.15 -9.02
C ALA A 140 -4.99 -6.40 -10.03
N ALA A 141 -5.41 -7.03 -11.14
CA ALA A 141 -6.32 -6.41 -12.11
C ALA A 141 -7.64 -5.99 -11.46
N ILE A 142 -8.19 -6.83 -10.56
CA ILE A 142 -9.38 -6.48 -9.76
C ILE A 142 -9.10 -5.25 -8.89
N LEU A 143 -7.98 -5.22 -8.17
CA LEU A 143 -7.63 -4.07 -7.32
C LEU A 143 -7.42 -2.78 -8.13
N ILE A 144 -6.81 -2.85 -9.31
CA ILE A 144 -6.66 -1.72 -10.21
C ILE A 144 -8.03 -1.22 -10.69
N PHE A 145 -8.92 -2.12 -11.08
CA PHE A 145 -10.27 -1.77 -11.52
C PHE A 145 -11.06 -1.00 -10.45
N TYR A 146 -10.91 -1.39 -9.18
CA TYR A 146 -11.53 -0.70 -8.06
C TYR A 146 -10.74 0.53 -7.55
N GLY A 147 -9.55 0.81 -8.09
CA GLY A 147 -8.70 1.93 -7.66
C GLY A 147 -8.06 1.73 -6.29
N TYR A 148 -7.87 0.49 -5.84
CA TYR A 148 -7.28 0.12 -4.55
C TYR A 148 -5.91 -0.56 -4.71
N PHE A 149 -5.13 -0.14 -5.71
CA PHE A 149 -3.87 -0.77 -6.04
C PHE A 149 -2.83 -0.68 -4.91
N GLU A 150 -2.91 0.33 -4.05
CA GLU A 150 -2.07 0.51 -2.87
C GLU A 150 -2.15 -0.69 -1.91
N ILE A 151 -3.28 -1.39 -1.87
CA ILE A 151 -3.43 -2.64 -1.10
C ILE A 151 -2.53 -3.74 -1.66
N PHE A 152 -2.44 -3.84 -2.98
CA PHE A 152 -1.54 -4.79 -3.62
C PHE A 152 -0.08 -4.53 -3.23
N ILE A 153 0.33 -3.25 -3.24
CA ILE A 153 1.66 -2.82 -2.82
C ILE A 153 1.90 -3.18 -1.35
N CYS A 154 0.91 -2.93 -0.47
CA CYS A 154 0.99 -3.28 0.95
C CYS A 154 1.16 -4.79 1.16
N ILE A 155 0.42 -5.63 0.42
CA ILE A 155 0.56 -7.09 0.45
C ILE A 155 1.95 -7.52 -0.04
N ALA A 156 2.47 -6.88 -1.08
CA ALA A 156 3.81 -7.15 -1.58
C ALA A 156 4.92 -6.79 -0.56
N ILE A 157 4.74 -5.70 0.21
CA ILE A 157 5.64 -5.34 1.33
C ILE A 157 5.51 -6.36 2.46
N LEU A 158 4.28 -6.79 2.79
CA LEU A 158 4.03 -7.77 3.83
C LEU A 158 4.66 -9.14 3.50
N SER A 159 4.49 -9.60 2.26
CA SER A 159 5.12 -10.84 1.76
C SER A 159 6.65 -10.76 1.83
N TRP A 160 7.23 -9.62 1.44
CA TRP A 160 8.67 -9.39 1.56
C TRP A 160 9.15 -9.42 3.02
N SER A 161 8.42 -8.73 3.90
CA SER A 161 8.76 -8.65 5.32
C SER A 161 8.71 -10.01 6.00
N LEU A 162 7.80 -10.89 5.56
CA LEU A 162 7.71 -12.26 6.04
C LEU A 162 8.94 -13.08 5.62
N SER A 163 9.38 -12.93 4.36
CA SER A 163 10.59 -13.59 3.84
C SER A 163 11.88 -13.12 4.52
N GLN A 164 11.94 -11.88 5.00
CA GLN A 164 13.11 -11.32 5.69
C GLN A 164 13.03 -11.41 7.22
N HIS A 165 11.95 -12.01 7.77
CA HIS A 165 11.68 -12.09 9.21
C HIS A 165 11.72 -10.73 9.96
N ASP A 166 11.41 -9.65 9.26
CA ASP A 166 11.57 -8.28 9.78
C ASP A 166 10.31 -7.85 10.56
N LYS A 167 10.30 -8.10 11.89
CA LYS A 167 9.10 -7.96 12.75
C LYS A 167 8.45 -6.57 12.71
N ILE A 168 9.26 -5.53 12.55
CA ILE A 168 8.78 -4.14 12.60
C ILE A 168 8.08 -3.74 11.30
N VAL A 169 8.63 -4.11 10.15
CA VAL A 169 7.97 -3.87 8.85
C VAL A 169 6.69 -4.70 8.76
N TYR A 170 6.73 -5.94 9.27
CA TYR A 170 5.58 -6.83 9.29
C TYR A 170 4.41 -6.24 10.10
N GLY A 171 4.68 -5.81 11.34
CA GLY A 171 3.66 -5.21 12.19
C GLY A 171 3.07 -3.94 11.57
N LEU A 172 3.92 -3.06 11.03
CA LEU A 172 3.46 -1.82 10.42
C LEU A 172 2.70 -2.06 9.10
N ALA A 173 3.09 -3.06 8.31
CA ALA A 173 2.38 -3.47 7.11
C ALA A 173 0.98 -4.03 7.45
N LEU A 174 0.85 -4.83 8.51
CA LEU A 174 -0.45 -5.31 8.99
C LEU A 174 -1.35 -4.16 9.44
N VAL A 175 -0.83 -3.22 10.22
CA VAL A 175 -1.59 -2.04 10.65
C VAL A 175 -2.01 -1.21 9.43
N THR A 176 -1.12 -1.01 8.46
CA THR A 176 -1.41 -0.27 7.22
C THR A 176 -2.48 -0.96 6.38
N LEU A 177 -2.43 -2.29 6.28
CA LEU A 177 -3.43 -3.09 5.57
C LEU A 177 -4.79 -3.03 6.28
N ALA A 178 -4.81 -3.16 7.60
CA ALA A 178 -6.03 -3.04 8.41
C ALA A 178 -6.67 -1.66 8.27
N LEU A 179 -5.88 -0.59 8.33
CA LEU A 179 -6.35 0.77 8.10
C LEU A 179 -6.87 0.94 6.68
N SER A 180 -6.15 0.46 5.66
CA SER A 180 -6.59 0.55 4.26
C SER A 180 -7.95 -0.13 4.05
N LEU A 181 -8.14 -1.34 4.61
CA LEU A 181 -9.41 -2.05 4.57
C LEU A 181 -10.51 -1.32 5.34
N TRP A 182 -10.21 -0.78 6.51
CA TRP A 182 -11.13 0.05 7.29
C TRP A 182 -11.61 1.25 6.46
N PHE A 183 -10.71 1.93 5.76
CA PHE A 183 -11.07 3.06 4.92
C PHE A 183 -11.93 2.66 3.71
N ILE A 184 -11.65 1.53 3.05
CA ILE A 184 -12.54 1.01 1.99
C ILE A 184 -13.93 0.74 2.54
N TYR A 185 -14.00 0.13 3.71
CA TYR A 185 -15.26 -0.16 4.38
C TYR A 185 -16.04 1.12 4.71
N TYR A 186 -15.38 2.19 5.12
CA TYR A 186 -16.02 3.48 5.36
C TYR A 186 -16.37 4.24 4.06
N ALA A 187 -15.53 4.12 3.02
CA ALA A 187 -15.76 4.72 1.71
C ALA A 187 -16.88 4.02 0.91
N LEU A 188 -17.16 2.75 1.19
CA LEU A 188 -18.33 2.06 0.66
C LEU A 188 -19.59 2.83 1.11
N ASN A 189 -20.28 3.47 0.17
CA ASN A 189 -21.47 4.28 0.43
C ASN A 189 -22.72 3.38 0.68
N VAL A 190 -22.50 2.29 1.41
CA VAL A 190 -23.50 1.30 1.77
C VAL A 190 -24.09 1.70 3.11
N SER A 191 -25.39 1.45 3.28
CA SER A 191 -26.09 1.83 4.51
C SER A 191 -25.38 1.27 5.74
N PHE A 192 -25.46 2.02 6.84
CA PHE A 192 -24.93 1.63 8.15
C PHE A 192 -25.34 0.20 8.54
N LEU A 193 -26.53 -0.23 8.11
CA LEU A 193 -27.09 -1.55 8.37
C LEU A 193 -26.29 -2.69 7.73
N VAL A 194 -25.88 -2.53 6.46
CA VAL A 194 -25.06 -3.55 5.76
C VAL A 194 -23.64 -3.57 6.31
N LYS A 195 -23.12 -2.39 6.68
CA LYS A 195 -21.84 -2.24 7.37
C LYS A 195 -21.84 -3.05 8.68
N SER A 196 -22.78 -2.77 9.58
CA SER A 196 -22.95 -3.51 10.83
C SER A 196 -23.16 -5.01 10.61
N PHE A 197 -23.93 -5.40 9.59
CA PHE A 197 -24.14 -6.80 9.24
C PHE A 197 -22.86 -7.51 8.77
N SER A 198 -22.00 -6.83 8.01
CA SER A 198 -20.70 -7.38 7.57
C SER A 198 -19.75 -7.59 8.76
N ILE A 199 -19.67 -6.63 9.68
CA ILE A 199 -18.85 -6.78 10.90
C ILE A 199 -19.38 -7.94 11.75
N PHE A 200 -20.70 -7.97 11.98
CA PHE A 200 -21.36 -9.02 12.74
C PHE A 200 -21.12 -10.39 12.12
N SER A 201 -21.31 -10.52 10.81
CA SER A 201 -21.08 -11.77 10.07
C SER A 201 -19.61 -12.20 10.14
N SER A 202 -18.65 -11.28 10.01
CA SER A 202 -17.23 -11.63 10.10
C SER A 202 -16.84 -12.13 11.50
N GLY A 203 -17.38 -11.50 12.56
CA GLY A 203 -17.17 -11.92 13.94
C GLY A 203 -17.79 -13.28 14.25
N LEU A 204 -18.99 -13.54 13.71
CA LEU A 204 -19.69 -14.82 13.82
C LEU A 204 -18.91 -15.94 13.11
N LEU A 205 -18.35 -15.65 11.94
CA LEU A 205 -17.51 -16.57 11.17
C LEU A 205 -16.21 -16.88 11.93
N LEU A 206 -15.59 -15.90 12.56
CA LEU A 206 -14.37 -16.05 13.35
C LEU A 206 -14.63 -16.87 14.63
N LEU A 207 -15.76 -16.66 15.28
CA LEU A 207 -16.23 -17.49 16.40
C LEU A 207 -16.48 -18.93 15.95
N ALA A 208 -17.17 -19.13 14.83
CA ALA A 208 -17.41 -20.45 14.27
C ALA A 208 -16.09 -21.17 13.93
N LEU A 209 -15.15 -20.45 13.30
CA LEU A 209 -13.84 -20.99 12.95
C LEU A 209 -13.04 -21.36 14.20
N THR A 210 -13.05 -20.52 15.23
CA THR A 210 -12.38 -20.77 16.51
C THR A 210 -12.98 -21.97 17.22
N TRP A 211 -14.32 -22.10 17.21
CA TRP A 211 -15.01 -23.24 17.81
C TRP A 211 -14.70 -24.54 17.06
N ILE A 212 -14.69 -24.49 15.72
CA ILE A 212 -14.29 -25.64 14.89
C ILE A 212 -12.85 -26.03 15.20
N LEU A 213 -11.92 -25.07 15.25
CA LEU A 213 -10.52 -25.32 15.54
C LEU A 213 -10.33 -25.94 16.93
N HIS A 214 -11.04 -25.43 17.94
CA HIS A 214 -11.01 -25.97 19.30
C HIS A 214 -11.60 -27.39 19.37
N LYS A 215 -12.65 -27.68 18.59
CA LYS A 215 -13.24 -29.02 18.49
C LYS A 215 -12.30 -30.02 17.79
N PHE A 216 -11.51 -29.56 16.82
CA PHE A 216 -10.47 -30.38 16.18
C PHE A 216 -9.27 -30.62 17.10
N GLN A 217 -8.76 -29.59 17.79
CA GLN A 217 -7.69 -29.75 18.78
C GLN A 217 -8.11 -30.65 19.97
N SER A 218 -9.35 -30.52 20.43
CA SER A 218 -9.91 -31.41 21.46
C SER A 218 -10.07 -32.86 20.99
N LYS A 219 -10.17 -33.12 19.69
CA LYS A 219 -10.21 -34.49 19.14
C LYS A 219 -8.82 -35.10 19.01
N GLU A 220 -7.79 -34.29 18.73
CA GLU A 220 -6.41 -34.76 18.67
C GLU A 220 -5.81 -35.02 20.07
N GLY A 221 -6.25 -34.28 21.09
CA GLY A 221 -5.81 -34.46 22.49
C GLY A 221 -6.46 -35.63 23.25
N ILE A 222 -7.32 -36.44 22.62
CA ILE A 222 -7.95 -37.63 23.24
C ILE A 222 -7.27 -38.94 22.75
N ASN A 223 -6.33 -38.86 21.80
CA ASN A 223 -5.60 -40.01 21.26
C ASN A 223 -4.12 -40.07 21.72
N THR A 224 -3.82 -39.55 22.91
CA THR A 224 -2.56 -39.82 23.64
C THR A 224 -2.90 -40.22 25.07
#